data_AF-A0A2V5LYD6-F1
#
_entry.id   AF-A0A2V5LYD6-F1
#
_cell.length_a   1.000
_cell.length_b   1.000
_cell.length_c   1.000
_cell.angle_alpha   90.00
_cell.angle_beta   90.00
_cell.angle_gamma   90.00
#
_symmetry.space_group_name_H-M   'P 1'
#
loop_
_entity.id
_entity.type
_entity.pdbx_description
1 polymer ?
#
loop_
_entity_poly.entity_id
_entity_poly.type
_entity_poly.pdbx_seq_one_letter_code
_entity_poly.pdbx_strand_id
1 'polypeptide(L)'
;GIDAKRQVSYIASEWKRRQGRPFFGFINFGEPHGPYMHDEMPGAENVKGKAGTPDFRIRPNVAKLPSGAWKFDEELYLRQVDCISYLDARMADLMSELAKAGEGITIAMCGDHGECFGEEGLYGHGFYHPKIMEVPMLIFRLNEDARFTADVNEIGSRVDSASSSKAQPGVRPSSR
;
A
#
# COMPACT_ATOMS: atom_id res chain seq x y z
N GLY A 1 7.93 2.36 -10.62
CA GLY A 1 7.21 2.63 -9.37
C GLY A 1 5.82 3.12 -9.65
N ILE A 2 5.67 4.24 -10.38
CA ILE A 2 4.36 4.88 -10.59
C ILE A 2 3.73 4.39 -11.91
N ASP A 3 2.94 3.33 -11.82
CA ASP A 3 2.02 2.79 -12.85
C ASP A 3 1.32 1.53 -12.30
N ALA A 4 0.47 1.70 -11.27
CA ALA A 4 -0.19 0.60 -10.58
C ALA A 4 -1.00 -0.28 -11.54
N LYS A 5 -1.73 0.32 -12.48
CA LYS A 5 -2.53 -0.42 -13.48
C LYS A 5 -1.69 -1.37 -14.30
N ARG A 6 -0.53 -0.92 -14.80
CA ARG A 6 0.36 -1.78 -15.58
C ARG A 6 0.95 -2.90 -14.71
N GLN A 7 1.35 -2.60 -13.47
CA GLN A 7 1.88 -3.61 -12.56
C GLN A 7 0.85 -4.68 -12.19
N VAL A 8 -0.37 -4.27 -11.86
CA VAL A 8 -1.51 -5.17 -11.59
C VAL A 8 -1.83 -6.02 -12.81
N SER A 9 -1.95 -5.39 -13.99
CA SER A 9 -2.24 -6.10 -15.25
C SER A 9 -1.14 -7.12 -15.58
N TYR A 10 0.13 -6.76 -15.35
CA TYR A 10 1.26 -7.65 -15.58
C TYR A 10 1.19 -8.88 -14.69
N ILE A 11 1.06 -8.70 -13.36
CA ILE A 11 0.95 -9.80 -12.40
C ILE A 11 -0.27 -10.70 -12.70
N ALA A 12 -1.43 -10.11 -12.98
CA ALA A 12 -2.62 -10.88 -13.35
C ALA A 12 -2.40 -11.71 -14.62
N SER A 13 -1.66 -11.18 -15.60
CA SER A 13 -1.33 -11.91 -16.83
C SER A 13 -0.34 -13.06 -16.57
N GLU A 14 0.68 -12.85 -15.74
CA GLU A 14 1.64 -13.90 -15.37
C GLU A 14 0.97 -15.02 -14.58
N TRP A 15 0.05 -14.66 -13.68
CA TRP A 15 -0.76 -15.60 -12.91
C TRP A 15 -1.56 -16.53 -13.83
N LYS A 16 -2.28 -15.95 -14.81
CA LYS A 16 -3.05 -16.73 -15.81
C LYS A 16 -2.18 -17.68 -16.63
N ARG A 17 -0.94 -17.29 -16.95
CA ARG A 17 -0.02 -18.12 -17.76
C ARG A 17 0.60 -19.29 -17.00
N ARG A 18 0.51 -19.31 -15.67
CA ARG A 18 1.26 -20.29 -14.87
C ARG A 18 0.72 -21.70 -14.86
N GLN A 19 -0.52 -21.93 -15.32
CA GLN A 19 -1.11 -23.27 -15.48
C GLN A 19 -0.91 -24.18 -14.24
N GLY A 20 -1.14 -23.66 -13.03
CA GLY A 20 -1.03 -24.40 -11.77
C GLY A 20 0.39 -24.58 -11.20
N ARG A 21 1.39 -23.83 -11.70
CA ARG A 21 2.77 -23.86 -11.16
C ARG A 21 2.97 -22.87 -10.00
N PRO A 22 3.82 -23.17 -8.99
CA PRO A 22 3.95 -22.38 -7.72
C PRO A 22 4.25 -20.86 -7.80
N PHE A 23 3.25 -20.01 -7.53
CA PHE A 23 3.21 -18.52 -7.48
C PHE A 23 4.34 -17.80 -6.72
N PHE A 24 5.13 -16.90 -7.32
CA PHE A 24 5.66 -15.75 -6.56
C PHE A 24 5.56 -14.48 -7.42
N GLY A 25 4.80 -13.51 -6.93
CA GLY A 25 4.60 -12.21 -7.54
C GLY A 25 4.98 -11.11 -6.57
N PHE A 26 5.57 -10.04 -7.08
CA PHE A 26 5.97 -8.86 -6.30
C PHE A 26 5.54 -7.60 -7.03
N ILE A 27 4.90 -6.69 -6.31
CA ILE A 27 4.50 -5.37 -6.80
C ILE A 27 5.06 -4.33 -5.83
N ASN A 28 5.67 -3.28 -6.36
CA ASN A 28 6.12 -2.14 -5.58
C ASN A 28 5.47 -0.86 -6.12
N PHE A 29 4.41 -0.42 -5.46
CA PHE A 29 3.67 0.77 -5.82
C PHE A 29 4.46 2.03 -5.44
N GLY A 30 4.50 2.99 -6.35
CA GLY A 30 5.22 4.26 -6.15
C GLY A 30 4.31 5.47 -6.00
N GLU A 31 3.00 5.31 -6.19
CA GLU A 31 2.00 6.38 -6.19
C GLU A 31 2.00 7.18 -4.88
N PRO A 32 2.08 6.56 -3.67
CA PRO A 32 2.09 7.28 -2.40
C PRO A 32 3.45 7.88 -2.04
N HIS A 33 4.49 7.65 -2.84
CA HIS A 33 5.77 8.34 -2.70
C HIS A 33 5.70 9.70 -3.41
N GLY A 34 6.51 10.66 -2.97
CA GLY A 34 6.69 11.94 -3.65
C GLY A 34 6.83 11.75 -5.17
N PRO A 35 5.98 12.40 -5.99
CA PRO A 35 5.20 13.61 -5.69
C PRO A 35 3.75 13.39 -5.21
N TYR A 36 3.37 12.19 -4.74
CA TYR A 36 2.01 11.82 -4.35
C TYR A 36 1.02 11.95 -5.50
N MET A 37 1.27 11.16 -6.57
CA MET A 37 0.45 11.21 -7.77
C MET A 37 0.15 9.81 -8.33
N HIS A 38 -1.05 9.65 -8.87
CA HIS A 38 -1.46 8.48 -9.67
C HIS A 38 -2.00 8.92 -11.05
N ASP A 39 -2.17 7.95 -11.95
CA ASP A 39 -2.45 8.20 -13.38
C ASP A 39 -3.82 8.82 -13.71
N GLU A 40 -4.73 8.87 -12.74
CA GLU A 40 -6.06 9.47 -12.87
C GLU A 40 -6.11 10.91 -12.33
N MET A 41 -5.03 11.39 -11.70
CA MET A 41 -4.94 12.78 -11.26
C MET A 41 -4.65 13.73 -12.45
N PRO A 42 -5.15 14.98 -12.40
CA PRO A 42 -4.76 16.01 -13.36
C PRO A 42 -3.24 16.23 -13.37
N GLY A 43 -2.61 16.25 -14.55
CA GLY A 43 -1.17 16.48 -14.70
C GLY A 43 -0.29 15.23 -14.53
N ALA A 44 -0.88 14.06 -14.29
CA ALA A 44 -0.18 12.79 -14.10
C ALA A 44 0.61 12.32 -15.34
N GLU A 45 0.27 12.81 -16.54
CA GLU A 45 1.03 12.58 -17.77
C GLU A 45 2.50 13.05 -17.66
N ASN A 46 2.78 14.01 -16.77
CA ASN A 46 4.12 14.55 -16.54
C ASN A 46 4.96 13.72 -15.56
N VAL A 47 4.39 12.67 -14.96
CA VAL A 47 4.97 11.90 -13.84
C VAL A 47 5.27 10.45 -14.24
N LYS A 48 4.73 9.97 -15.38
CA LYS A 48 4.98 8.61 -15.85
C LYS A 48 6.49 8.34 -16.00
N GLY A 49 7.01 7.46 -15.15
CA GLY A 49 8.42 7.06 -15.16
C GLY A 49 9.42 8.06 -14.57
N LYS A 50 8.96 9.16 -13.94
CA LYS A 50 9.83 10.13 -13.26
C LYS A 50 9.27 10.40 -11.86
N ALA A 51 10.13 10.34 -10.84
CA ALA A 51 9.86 11.09 -9.62
C ALA A 51 9.60 12.53 -10.09
N GLY A 52 8.39 13.04 -9.88
CA GLY A 52 8.00 14.36 -10.40
C GLY A 52 8.97 15.44 -9.95
N THR A 53 8.83 16.65 -10.49
CA THR A 53 9.54 17.82 -9.95
C THR A 53 9.33 17.82 -8.43
N PRO A 54 10.39 17.70 -7.61
CA PRO A 54 10.22 17.63 -6.17
C PRO A 54 9.46 18.89 -5.76
N ASP A 55 8.27 18.72 -5.21
CA ASP A 55 7.68 19.79 -4.43
C ASP A 55 8.78 20.19 -3.43
N PHE A 56 9.13 21.47 -3.36
CA PHE A 56 10.25 21.92 -2.56
C PHE A 56 10.05 21.59 -1.07
N ARG A 57 8.80 21.30 -0.66
CA ARG A 57 8.39 20.75 0.63
C ARG A 57 8.81 19.29 0.84
N ILE A 58 8.98 18.52 -0.25
CA ILE A 58 9.42 17.10 -0.28
C ILE A 58 10.95 17.01 -0.37
N ARG A 59 11.69 18.05 0.03
CA ARG A 59 13.14 17.91 0.22
C ARG A 59 13.36 17.25 1.59
N PRO A 60 13.80 15.98 1.65
CA PRO A 60 14.21 15.41 2.92
C PRO A 60 15.28 16.34 3.49
N ASN A 61 15.18 16.66 4.77
CA ASN A 61 16.20 17.43 5.48
C ASN A 61 16.19 18.96 5.28
N VAL A 62 15.04 19.61 5.05
CA VAL A 62 14.94 21.04 5.40
C VAL A 62 15.17 21.15 6.92
N ALA A 63 16.36 21.61 7.28
CA ALA A 63 16.83 21.81 8.65
C ALA A 63 15.68 22.33 9.52
N LYS A 64 15.39 21.62 10.63
CA LYS A 64 14.36 21.92 11.63
C LYS A 64 13.97 23.40 11.54
N LEU A 65 12.87 23.68 10.83
CA LEU A 65 12.38 25.04 10.77
C LEU A 65 12.19 25.52 12.22
N PRO A 66 12.53 26.77 12.57
CA PRO A 66 12.39 27.28 13.92
C PRO A 66 11.00 26.93 14.48
N SER A 67 10.94 26.51 15.75
CA SER A 67 9.68 26.15 16.40
C SER A 67 8.65 27.27 16.23
N GLY A 68 7.48 26.96 15.66
CA GLY A 68 6.42 27.93 15.39
C GLY A 68 6.35 28.46 13.95
N ALA A 69 7.31 28.10 13.08
CA ALA A 69 7.27 28.46 11.65
C ALA A 69 6.79 27.33 10.73
N TRP A 70 6.66 26.11 11.23
CA TRP A 70 6.21 24.94 10.49
C TRP A 70 4.78 24.57 10.85
N LYS A 71 4.05 24.02 9.88
CA LYS A 71 2.69 23.49 10.04
C LYS A 71 2.60 22.13 9.36
N PHE A 72 1.73 21.27 9.88
CA PHE A 72 1.36 20.06 9.17
C PHE A 72 0.82 20.41 7.78
N ASP A 73 1.37 19.77 6.76
CA ASP A 73 0.97 19.95 5.37
C ASP A 73 -0.17 19.00 5.03
N GLU A 74 -1.37 19.45 5.40
CA GLU A 74 -2.61 18.73 5.14
C GLU A 74 -2.84 18.50 3.64
N GLU A 75 -2.37 19.38 2.76
CA GLU A 75 -2.50 19.24 1.32
C GLU A 75 -1.70 18.03 0.80
N LEU A 76 -0.42 17.93 1.18
CA LEU A 76 0.43 16.79 0.79
C LEU A 76 -0.05 15.48 1.43
N TYR A 77 -0.48 15.53 2.69
CA TYR A 77 -1.06 14.37 3.36
C TYR A 77 -2.30 13.86 2.61
N LEU A 78 -3.24 14.75 2.26
CA LEU A 78 -4.45 14.38 1.53
C LEU A 78 -4.16 13.83 0.13
N ARG A 79 -3.11 14.31 -0.54
CA ARG A 79 -2.66 13.70 -1.82
C ARG A 79 -2.15 12.28 -1.62
N GLN A 80 -1.39 12.02 -0.55
CA GLN A 80 -0.96 10.65 -0.25
C GLN A 80 -2.17 9.75 0.05
N VAL A 81 -3.15 10.24 0.81
CA VAL A 81 -4.41 9.50 1.09
C VAL A 81 -5.17 9.18 -0.20
N ASP A 82 -5.22 10.11 -1.16
CA ASP A 82 -5.84 9.89 -2.47
C ASP A 82 -5.10 8.80 -3.27
N CYS A 83 -3.75 8.83 -3.28
CA CYS A 83 -2.95 7.76 -3.86
C CYS A 83 -3.21 6.39 -3.23
N ILE A 84 -3.33 6.32 -1.90
CA ILE A 84 -3.67 5.07 -1.20
C ILE A 84 -5.06 4.59 -1.58
N SER A 85 -6.04 5.49 -1.65
CA SER A 85 -7.41 5.17 -2.07
C SER A 85 -7.47 4.65 -3.51
N TYR A 86 -6.68 5.25 -4.41
CA TYR A 86 -6.51 4.75 -5.77
C TYR A 86 -5.90 3.35 -5.80
N LEU A 87 -4.86 3.09 -5.00
CA LEU A 87 -4.22 1.77 -4.91
C LEU A 87 -5.15 0.69 -4.34
N ASP A 88 -5.99 1.04 -3.36
CA ASP A 88 -7.00 0.12 -2.82
C ASP A 88 -7.91 -0.42 -3.94
N ALA A 89 -8.41 0.46 -4.81
CA ALA A 89 -9.21 0.06 -5.97
C ALA A 89 -8.44 -0.85 -6.95
N ARG A 90 -7.16 -0.56 -7.21
CA ARG A 90 -6.30 -1.40 -8.08
C ARG A 90 -5.99 -2.76 -7.46
N MET A 91 -5.87 -2.81 -6.14
CA MET A 91 -5.68 -4.06 -5.41
C MET A 91 -6.94 -4.93 -5.42
N ALA A 92 -8.13 -4.33 -5.34
CA ALA A 92 -9.39 -5.05 -5.53
C ALA A 92 -9.47 -5.70 -6.93
N ASP A 93 -9.07 -4.99 -7.98
CA ASP A 93 -8.98 -5.52 -9.34
C ASP A 93 -8.05 -6.74 -9.40
N LEU A 94 -6.85 -6.64 -8.80
CA LEU A 94 -5.89 -7.74 -8.74
C LEU A 94 -6.46 -8.95 -8.00
N MET A 95 -7.01 -8.75 -6.81
CA MET A 95 -7.57 -9.85 -5.99
C MET A 95 -8.69 -10.59 -6.71
N SER A 96 -9.55 -9.86 -7.41
CA SER A 96 -10.61 -10.45 -8.25
C SER A 96 -10.05 -11.35 -9.34
N GLU A 97 -8.99 -10.92 -10.03
CA GLU A 97 -8.32 -11.74 -11.06
C GLU A 97 -7.59 -12.94 -10.47
N LEU A 98 -6.97 -12.79 -9.31
CA LEU A 98 -6.27 -13.87 -8.62
C LEU A 98 -7.25 -14.96 -8.15
N ALA A 99 -8.40 -14.57 -7.58
CA ALA A 99 -9.42 -15.50 -7.08
C ALA A 99 -10.02 -16.39 -8.18
N LYS A 100 -10.16 -15.88 -9.41
CA LYS A 100 -10.72 -16.61 -10.57
C LYS A 100 -9.96 -17.88 -10.94
N ALA A 101 -8.70 -18.01 -10.53
CA ALA A 101 -7.93 -19.22 -10.80
C ALA A 101 -8.35 -20.42 -9.92
N GLY A 102 -9.14 -20.20 -8.87
CA GLY A 102 -9.60 -21.28 -8.01
C GLY A 102 -8.46 -21.94 -7.23
N GLU A 103 -7.39 -21.20 -6.93
CA GLU A 103 -6.30 -21.63 -6.05
C GLU A 103 -6.13 -20.62 -4.92
N GLY A 104 -5.95 -21.11 -3.69
CA GLY A 104 -5.69 -20.23 -2.54
C GLY A 104 -4.29 -19.62 -2.58
N ILE A 105 -4.19 -18.29 -2.47
CA ILE A 105 -2.94 -17.52 -2.56
C ILE A 105 -2.67 -16.81 -1.23
N THR A 106 -1.43 -16.82 -0.77
CA THR A 106 -1.02 -15.98 0.37
C THR A 106 -0.57 -14.63 -0.15
N ILE A 107 -1.14 -13.56 0.43
CA ILE A 107 -0.82 -12.17 0.11
C ILE A 107 -0.20 -11.54 1.34
N ALA A 108 0.94 -10.87 1.14
CA ALA A 108 1.58 -10.02 2.12
C ALA A 108 1.63 -8.59 1.57
N MET A 109 1.21 -7.62 2.37
CA MET A 109 1.26 -6.19 2.05
C MET A 109 1.93 -5.46 3.19
N CYS A 110 2.82 -4.53 2.85
CA CYS A 110 3.50 -3.70 3.83
C CYS A 110 3.94 -2.37 3.23
N GLY A 111 4.12 -1.37 4.09
CA GLY A 111 4.95 -0.20 3.79
C GLY A 111 6.42 -0.50 4.08
N ASP A 112 7.33 0.06 3.29
CA ASP A 112 8.78 0.00 3.55
C ASP A 112 9.21 1.06 4.58
N HIS A 113 8.56 2.22 4.58
CA HIS A 113 8.65 3.26 5.60
C HIS A 113 7.37 4.12 5.65
N GLY A 114 7.21 4.89 6.72
CA GLY A 114 6.22 5.96 6.82
C GLY A 114 6.78 7.30 6.33
N GLU A 115 6.02 8.38 6.50
CA GLU A 115 6.34 9.70 5.92
C GLU A 115 6.02 10.81 6.95
N CYS A 116 6.80 11.89 6.93
CA CYS A 116 6.46 13.11 7.67
C CYS A 116 5.96 14.20 6.73
N PHE A 117 4.90 14.89 7.13
CA PHE A 117 4.27 16.00 6.42
C PHE A 117 4.43 17.34 7.17
N GLY A 118 5.42 17.45 8.05
CA GLY A 118 5.67 18.63 8.85
C GLY A 118 5.63 18.38 10.35
N GLU A 119 5.44 17.14 10.80
CA GLU A 119 5.57 16.77 12.21
C GLU A 119 6.93 17.23 12.76
N GLU A 120 6.90 18.01 13.84
CA GLU A 120 8.10 18.57 14.47
C GLU A 120 9.00 19.38 13.51
N GLY A 121 8.42 19.90 12.41
CA GLY A 121 9.13 20.63 11.37
C GLY A 121 9.92 19.74 10.42
N LEU A 122 9.64 18.43 10.40
CA LEU A 122 10.28 17.44 9.54
C LEU A 122 9.38 17.08 8.37
N TYR A 123 9.96 16.99 7.17
CA TYR A 123 9.28 16.61 5.95
C TYR A 123 10.02 15.46 5.28
N GLY A 124 9.26 14.53 4.72
CA GLY A 124 9.81 13.36 4.06
C GLY A 124 10.24 12.26 5.03
N HIS A 125 11.15 11.43 4.56
CA HIS A 125 11.71 10.27 5.24
C HIS A 125 13.25 10.23 5.08
N GLY A 126 13.90 9.15 5.55
CA GLY A 126 15.36 9.01 5.54
C GLY A 126 16.05 9.46 6.84
N PHE A 127 15.28 9.64 7.90
CA PHE A 127 15.73 9.96 9.25
C PHE A 127 14.88 9.22 10.29
N TYR A 128 15.30 9.24 11.56
CA TYR A 128 14.49 8.68 12.63
C TYR A 128 13.36 9.64 13.02
N HIS A 129 12.12 9.17 12.92
CA HIS A 129 10.93 9.78 13.51
C HIS A 129 9.87 8.69 13.74
N PRO A 130 9.06 8.73 14.82
CA PRO A 130 8.03 7.72 15.06
C PRO A 130 7.08 7.50 13.86
N LYS A 131 6.71 8.57 13.13
CA LYS A 131 5.86 8.46 11.94
C LYS A 131 6.52 7.76 10.75
N ILE A 132 7.85 7.78 10.65
CA ILE A 132 8.58 7.03 9.62
C ILE A 132 8.65 5.53 9.97
N MET A 133 8.60 5.20 11.26
CA MET A 133 8.66 3.81 11.75
C MET A 133 7.27 3.16 11.83
N GLU A 134 6.20 3.93 11.66
CA GLU A 134 4.82 3.44 11.65
C GLU A 134 4.46 2.97 10.22
N VAL A 135 4.50 1.66 9.99
CA VAL A 135 4.19 1.05 8.68
C VAL A 135 3.08 0.01 8.81
N PRO A 136 2.15 -0.08 7.84
CA PRO A 136 1.17 -1.15 7.82
C PRO A 136 1.85 -2.49 7.49
N MET A 137 1.34 -3.57 8.09
CA MET A 137 1.69 -4.95 7.74
C MET A 137 0.43 -5.79 7.76
N LEU A 138 0.17 -6.50 6.66
CA LEU A 138 -0.99 -7.38 6.53
C LEU A 138 -0.58 -8.64 5.80
N ILE A 139 -0.90 -9.80 6.38
CA ILE A 139 -0.69 -11.11 5.76
C ILE A 139 -1.99 -11.91 5.87
N PHE A 140 -2.50 -12.39 4.74
CA PHE A 140 -3.71 -13.21 4.71
C PHE A 140 -3.69 -14.19 3.53
N ARG A 141 -4.58 -15.18 3.58
CA ARG A 141 -4.85 -16.09 2.48
C ARG A 141 -6.12 -15.66 1.75
N LEU A 142 -5.99 -15.36 0.45
CA LEU A 142 -7.10 -15.20 -0.49
C LEU A 142 -7.56 -16.60 -0.92
N ASN A 143 -8.82 -16.92 -0.67
CA ASN A 143 -9.42 -18.20 -1.03
C ASN A 143 -10.07 -18.14 -2.43
N GLU A 144 -10.44 -19.32 -2.92
CA GLU A 144 -11.05 -19.55 -4.24
C GLU A 144 -12.41 -18.85 -4.40
N ASP A 145 -13.11 -18.58 -3.31
CA ASP A 145 -14.41 -17.90 -3.27
C ASP A 145 -14.30 -16.38 -3.03
N ALA A 146 -13.10 -15.83 -3.25
CA ALA A 146 -12.76 -14.43 -3.00
C ALA A 146 -12.95 -13.96 -1.55
N ARG A 147 -13.08 -14.88 -0.59
CA ARG A 147 -13.00 -14.57 0.84
C ARG A 147 -11.56 -14.61 1.30
N PHE A 148 -11.28 -13.88 2.38
CA PHE A 148 -9.97 -13.86 3.02
C PHE A 148 -10.00 -14.63 4.33
N THR A 149 -8.92 -15.36 4.59
CA THR A 149 -8.63 -15.92 5.90
C THR A 149 -7.39 -15.21 6.43
N ALA A 150 -7.55 -14.38 7.45
CA ALA A 150 -6.42 -13.76 8.13
C ALA A 150 -6.02 -14.65 9.31
N ASP A 151 -4.73 -14.98 9.41
CA ASP A 151 -4.16 -15.50 10.65
C ASP A 151 -3.73 -14.29 11.47
N VAL A 152 -4.70 -13.65 12.12
CA VAL A 152 -4.48 -12.48 12.97
C VAL A 152 -3.82 -12.92 14.27
N ASN A 153 -2.52 -13.20 14.20
CA ASN A 153 -1.66 -12.92 15.34
C ASN A 153 -1.36 -11.42 15.28
N GLU A 154 -1.82 -10.67 16.28
CA GLU A 154 -1.67 -9.22 16.39
C GLU A 154 -0.26 -8.76 15.99
N ILE A 155 -0.12 -8.16 14.81
CA ILE A 155 1.04 -7.34 14.46
C ILE A 155 0.52 -5.91 14.41
N GLY A 156 0.77 -5.20 15.51
CA GLY A 156 0.13 -3.92 15.81
C GLY A 156 0.55 -2.76 14.91
N SER A 157 -0.45 -2.07 14.38
CA SER A 157 -0.68 -0.64 14.58
C SER A 157 -2.16 -0.41 14.32
N ARG A 158 -2.85 0.25 15.26
CA ARG A 158 -4.32 0.42 15.33
C ARG A 158 -4.94 0.69 13.95
N VAL A 159 -5.64 -0.30 13.41
CA VAL A 159 -6.62 -0.10 12.33
C VAL A 159 -7.98 -0.12 13.00
N ASP A 160 -8.66 1.02 13.03
CA ASP A 160 -10.05 1.08 13.45
C ASP A 160 -10.89 0.23 12.48
N SER A 161 -11.47 -0.83 13.02
CA SER A 161 -12.28 -1.79 12.28
C SER A 161 -13.60 -1.15 11.85
N ALA A 162 -13.72 -0.80 10.58
CA ALA A 162 -14.99 -0.51 9.94
C ALA A 162 -15.18 -1.37 8.68
N SER A 163 -15.49 -2.65 8.89
CA SER A 163 -16.57 -3.36 8.17
C SER A 163 -16.57 -4.84 8.55
N SER A 164 -17.69 -5.25 9.12
CA SER A 164 -17.99 -6.62 9.49
C SER A 164 -18.07 -7.53 8.26
N SER A 165 -17.18 -8.51 8.16
CA SER A 165 -17.52 -9.80 7.54
C SER A 165 -17.15 -10.91 8.53
N LYS A 166 -18.11 -11.79 8.81
CA LYS A 166 -18.02 -12.81 9.84
C LYS A 166 -16.90 -13.80 9.49
N ALA A 167 -15.75 -13.68 10.17
CA ALA A 167 -14.78 -14.75 10.26
C ALA A 167 -15.44 -15.93 11.00
N GLN A 168 -15.54 -17.10 10.36
CA GLN A 168 -15.82 -18.35 11.06
C GLN A 168 -14.50 -19.02 11.40
N PRO A 169 -14.22 -19.31 12.69
CA PRO A 169 -13.04 -20.08 13.06
C PRO A 169 -13.20 -21.54 12.59
N GLY A 170 -12.30 -21.98 11.71
CA GLY A 170 -12.21 -23.37 11.31
C GLY A 170 -11.69 -24.23 12.46
N VAL A 171 -12.53 -25.15 12.95
CA VAL A 171 -12.12 -26.17 13.92
C VAL A 171 -11.22 -27.19 13.22
N ARG A 172 -9.99 -27.40 13.73
CA ARG A 172 -9.12 -28.49 13.28
C ARG A 172 -9.77 -29.84 13.64
N PRO A 173 -9.80 -30.84 12.73
CA PRO A 173 -10.16 -32.19 13.11
C PRO A 173 -9.05 -32.76 14.00
N SER A 174 -9.41 -33.29 15.17
CA SER A 174 -8.48 -34.07 16.00
C SER A 174 -8.12 -35.36 15.25
N SER A 175 -6.84 -35.52 14.91
CA SER A 175 -6.30 -36.79 14.43
C SER A 175 -6.28 -37.82 15.56
N ARG A 176 -6.99 -38.94 15.33
CA ARG A 176 -6.91 -40.29 15.94
C ARG A 176 -6.48 -40.45 17.39
#